data_AF-B4GAM3-F1
#
_entry.id   AF-B4GAM3-F1
#
_cell.length_a   1.000
_cell.length_b   1.000
_cell.length_c   1.000
_cell.angle_alpha   90.00
_cell.angle_beta   90.00
_cell.angle_gamma   90.00
#
_symmetry.space_group_name_H-M   'P 1'
#
loop_
_entity.id
_entity.type
_entity.pdbx_description
1 polymer ?
#
loop_
_entity_poly.entity_id
_entity_poly.type
_entity_poly.pdbx_seq_one_letter_code
_entity_poly.pdbx_strand_id
1 'polypeptide(L)'
;MVRPTVIGLAKRVPLIQFRKGGLGAAVAGAQTANKQASSKPAAGKKLAGGPAIEDWELPARFARKPIDPLEAEYINNGGIPN
;
A
#
# COMPACT_ATOMS: atom_id res chain seq x y z
N MET A 1 26.56 41.99 -15.89
CA MET A 1 25.64 40.91 -16.33
C MET A 1 25.86 39.69 -15.45
N VAL A 2 24.95 39.40 -14.53
CA VAL A 2 24.95 38.15 -13.74
C VAL A 2 23.55 37.54 -13.91
N ARG A 3 23.47 36.31 -14.42
CA ARG A 3 22.21 35.62 -14.76
C ARG A 3 21.54 35.06 -13.50
N PRO A 4 20.34 35.51 -13.08
CA PRO A 4 19.65 34.96 -11.92
C PRO A 4 18.61 33.94 -12.38
N THR A 5 19.05 32.73 -12.76
CA THR A 5 18.09 31.68 -13.21
C THR A 5 18.33 30.30 -12.62
N VAL A 6 19.32 30.13 -11.73
CA VAL A 6 19.61 28.80 -11.14
C VAL A 6 18.89 28.57 -9.81
N ILE A 7 18.64 29.63 -9.02
CA ILE A 7 18.04 29.50 -7.67
C ILE A 7 16.53 29.14 -7.75
N GLY A 8 15.85 29.51 -8.84
CA GLY A 8 14.41 29.21 -9.04
C GLY A 8 14.10 27.75 -9.36
N LEU A 9 15.01 27.06 -10.08
CA LEU A 9 14.81 25.66 -10.46
C LEU A 9 15.03 24.69 -9.28
N ALA A 10 15.97 25.01 -8.38
CA ALA A 10 16.31 24.16 -7.24
C ALA A 10 15.18 23.99 -6.22
N LYS A 11 14.20 24.91 -6.17
CA LYS A 11 13.03 24.80 -5.29
C LYS A 11 12.04 23.71 -5.72
N ARG A 12 12.02 23.32 -7.00
CA ARG A 12 11.09 22.32 -7.54
C ARG A 12 11.65 20.90 -7.63
N VAL A 13 12.96 20.73 -7.48
CA VAL A 13 13.60 19.42 -7.54
C VAL A 13 13.80 18.92 -6.12
N PRO A 14 13.02 17.94 -5.64
CA PRO A 14 13.25 17.38 -4.31
C PRO A 14 14.60 16.67 -4.29
N LEU A 15 15.55 17.22 -3.54
CA LEU A 15 16.84 16.59 -3.30
C LEU A 15 16.74 15.70 -2.05
N ILE A 16 17.15 14.44 -2.17
CA ILE A 16 17.25 13.55 -1.03
C ILE A 16 18.46 13.99 -0.19
N GLN A 17 18.22 14.37 1.06
CA GLN A 17 19.27 14.65 2.03
C GLN A 17 19.51 13.42 2.89
N PHE A 18 20.67 12.78 2.73
CA PHE A 18 21.08 11.71 3.63
C PHE A 18 21.52 12.33 4.96
N ARG A 19 20.94 11.87 6.06
CA ARG A 19 21.47 12.18 7.39
C ARG A 19 22.91 11.66 7.46
N LYS A 20 23.85 12.49 7.91
CA LYS A 20 25.20 12.05 8.26
C LYS A 20 25.12 11.25 9.56
N GLY A 21 24.61 10.03 9.47
CA GLY A 21 24.62 9.01 10.50
C GLY A 21 25.77 8.04 10.22
N GLY A 22 26.57 7.75 11.24
CA GLY A 22 27.87 7.08 11.14
C GLY A 22 27.88 5.76 10.37
N LEU A 23 29.09 5.43 9.90
CA LEU A 23 29.51 4.23 9.16
C LEU A 23 29.26 2.89 9.87
N GLY A 24 28.30 2.79 10.80
CA GLY A 24 28.09 1.63 11.67
C GLY A 24 26.81 0.81 11.41
N ALA A 25 25.90 1.25 10.53
CA ALA A 25 24.64 0.53 10.29
C ALA A 25 24.55 -0.13 8.89
N ALA A 26 25.62 -0.07 8.09
CA ALA A 26 25.62 -0.57 6.71
C ALA A 26 25.81 -2.10 6.57
N VAL A 27 25.71 -2.89 7.66
CA VAL A 27 25.92 -4.35 7.62
C VAL A 27 24.72 -5.16 8.16
N ALA A 28 23.57 -4.54 8.41
CA ALA A 28 22.37 -5.29 8.79
C ALA A 28 21.14 -4.82 8.01
N GLY A 29 20.85 -5.53 6.92
CA GLY A 29 19.54 -5.52 6.28
C GLY A 29 19.43 -4.66 5.04
N ALA A 30 20.01 -5.13 3.93
CA ALA A 30 19.51 -4.78 2.60
C ALA A 30 18.09 -5.36 2.45
N GLN A 31 17.10 -4.65 2.97
CA GLN A 31 15.69 -4.89 2.68
C GLN A 31 15.30 -3.91 1.59
N THR A 32 15.03 -4.46 0.42
CA THR A 32 14.38 -3.81 -0.72
C THR A 32 13.20 -2.98 -0.22
N ALA A 33 13.30 -1.65 -0.36
CA ALA A 33 12.21 -0.74 -0.01
C ALA A 33 11.08 -0.91 -1.02
N ASN A 34 10.20 -1.87 -0.76
CA ASN A 34 8.93 -1.98 -1.45
C ASN A 34 8.15 -0.68 -1.19
N LYS A 35 7.65 -0.03 -2.24
CA LYS A 35 6.84 1.19 -2.08
C LYS A 35 5.55 0.85 -1.36
N GLN A 36 5.54 1.01 -0.04
CA GLN A 36 4.35 0.89 0.77
C GLN A 36 3.39 2.01 0.36
N ALA A 37 2.32 1.67 -0.34
CA ALA A 37 1.18 2.55 -0.51
C ALA A 37 0.74 3.03 0.89
N SER A 38 0.58 4.34 1.06
CA SER A 38 0.07 4.94 2.28
C SER A 38 -1.41 4.59 2.44
N SER A 39 -1.72 3.37 2.85
CA SER A 39 -3.02 3.06 3.44
C SER A 39 -2.98 3.64 4.83
N LYS A 40 -3.52 4.86 4.99
CA LYS A 40 -3.83 5.35 6.33
C LYS A 40 -4.76 4.31 6.93
N PRO A 41 -4.37 3.59 8.00
CA PRO A 41 -5.25 2.59 8.58
C PRO A 41 -6.50 3.34 9.03
N ALA A 42 -7.67 2.86 8.60
CA ALA A 42 -8.93 3.37 9.12
C ALA A 42 -8.86 3.36 10.66
N ALA A 43 -9.18 4.49 11.29
CA ALA A 43 -9.23 4.62 12.75
C ALA A 43 -10.45 3.91 13.34
N GLY A 44 -10.72 2.68 12.89
CA GLY A 44 -11.68 1.78 13.51
C GLY A 44 -11.10 1.25 14.81
N LYS A 45 -11.96 1.03 15.82
CA LYS A 45 -11.58 0.29 17.02
C LYS A 45 -10.96 -1.04 16.57
N LYS A 46 -9.70 -1.28 16.95
CA LYS A 46 -9.08 -2.59 16.84
C LYS A 46 -9.88 -3.52 17.75
N LEU A 47 -10.76 -4.34 17.17
CA LEU A 47 -11.37 -5.45 17.88
C LEU A 47 -10.21 -6.34 18.35
N ALA A 48 -10.17 -6.63 19.65
CA ALA A 48 -9.14 -7.51 20.21
C ALA A 48 -9.18 -8.84 19.45
N GLY A 49 -8.05 -9.23 18.86
CA GLY A 49 -7.95 -10.42 18.01
C GLY A 49 -8.17 -11.68 18.82
N GLY A 50 -9.40 -12.21 18.77
CA GLY A 50 -9.69 -13.60 19.10
C GLY A 50 -9.22 -14.54 17.98
N PRO A 51 -9.36 -15.86 18.16
CA PRO A 51 -9.16 -16.81 17.06
C PRO A 51 -10.04 -16.39 15.89
N ALA A 52 -9.47 -16.43 14.67
CA ALA A 52 -10.25 -16.23 13.47
C ALA A 52 -11.28 -17.35 13.39
N ILE A 53 -12.55 -16.98 13.19
CA ILE A 53 -13.64 -17.93 12.97
C ILE A 53 -13.64 -18.36 11.51
N GLU A 54 -14.04 -19.60 11.26
CA GLU A 54 -14.13 -20.13 9.90
C GLU A 54 -15.43 -19.68 9.21
N ASP A 55 -15.47 -19.69 7.87
CA ASP A 55 -16.63 -19.23 7.07
C ASP A 55 -17.94 -19.97 7.40
N TRP A 56 -17.86 -21.22 7.87
CA TRP A 56 -19.03 -22.01 8.27
C TRP A 56 -19.53 -21.67 9.68
N GLU A 57 -18.72 -21.02 10.51
CA GLU A 57 -19.09 -20.51 11.84
C GLU A 57 -19.68 -19.09 11.75
N LEU A 58 -19.52 -18.41 10.61
CA LEU A 58 -20.01 -17.05 10.42
C LEU A 58 -21.54 -17.03 10.48
N PRO A 59 -22.14 -16.10 11.27
CA PRO A 59 -23.57 -15.85 11.19
C PRO A 59 -23.99 -15.50 9.75
N ALA A 60 -25.17 -15.96 9.34
CA ALA A 60 -25.66 -15.83 7.96
C ALA A 60 -25.60 -14.39 7.39
N ARG A 61 -25.73 -13.37 8.24
CA ARG A 61 -25.63 -11.95 7.83
C ARG A 61 -24.24 -11.52 7.33
N PHE A 62 -23.20 -12.25 7.72
CA PHE A 62 -21.81 -12.01 7.33
C PHE A 62 -21.28 -13.06 6.34
N ALA A 63 -22.08 -14.07 6.02
CA ALA A 63 -21.70 -15.07 5.04
C ALA A 63 -21.46 -14.42 3.67
N ARG A 64 -20.48 -14.95 2.94
CA ARG A 64 -20.19 -14.49 1.57
C ARG A 64 -21.37 -14.82 0.67
N LYS A 65 -21.64 -13.92 -0.28
CA LYS A 65 -22.62 -14.19 -1.34
C LYS A 65 -22.06 -15.25 -2.29
N PRO A 66 -22.89 -16.18 -2.80
CA PRO A 66 -22.48 -17.05 -3.88
C PRO A 66 -22.14 -16.21 -5.12
N ILE A 67 -21.12 -16.64 -5.86
CA ILE A 67 -20.72 -16.00 -7.12
C ILE A 67 -21.77 -16.32 -8.19
N ASP A 68 -22.22 -15.29 -8.90
CA ASP A 68 -23.15 -15.43 -10.02
C ASP A 68 -22.43 -16.02 -11.25
N PRO A 69 -23.04 -16.89 -12.08
CA PRO A 69 -22.36 -17.49 -13.22
C PRO A 69 -21.77 -16.46 -14.20
N LEU A 70 -22.48 -15.36 -14.45
CA LEU A 70 -22.03 -14.26 -15.29
C LEU A 70 -20.83 -13.52 -14.67
N GLU A 71 -20.85 -13.32 -13.35
CA GLU A 71 -19.69 -12.79 -12.62
C GLU A 71 -18.49 -13.71 -12.74
N ALA A 72 -18.68 -15.02 -12.60
CA ALA A 72 -17.63 -16.02 -12.77
C ALA A 72 -17.02 -15.97 -14.18
N GLU A 73 -17.84 -15.81 -15.22
CA GLU A 73 -17.37 -15.62 -16.60
C GLU A 73 -16.53 -14.34 -16.75
N TYR A 74 -16.97 -13.21 -16.20
CA TYR A 74 -16.20 -11.98 -16.24
C TYR A 74 -14.88 -12.09 -15.48
N ILE A 75 -14.87 -12.77 -14.33
CA ILE A 75 -13.62 -13.05 -13.59
C ILE A 75 -12.67 -13.89 -14.45
N ASN A 76 -13.18 -14.95 -15.08
CA ASN A 76 -12.38 -15.83 -15.93
C ASN A 76 -11.87 -15.12 -17.20
N ASN A 77 -12.66 -14.20 -17.76
CA ASN A 77 -12.35 -13.47 -18.99
C ASN A 77 -11.61 -12.14 -18.75
N GLY A 78 -11.31 -11.79 -17.50
CA GLY A 78 -10.55 -10.58 -17.15
C GLY A 78 -11.35 -9.28 -17.14
N GLY A 79 -12.68 -9.36 -17.11
CA GLY A 79 -13.59 -8.22 -16.99
C GLY A 79 -14.82 -8.35 -17.88
N ILE A 80 -15.62 -7.28 -17.87
CA ILE A 80 -16.77 -7.13 -18.76
C ILE A 80 -16.24 -6.85 -20.18
N PRO A 81 -16.80 -7.47 -21.23
CA PRO A 81 -16.45 -7.13 -22.61
C PRO A 81 -16.75 -5.66 -22.92
N ASN A 82 -15.84 -4.99 -23.62
CA ASN A 82 -15.99 -3.59 -24.07
C ASN A 82 -16.95 -3.47 -25.26
#